data_AF-A0A1E3Y998-F1
#
_entry.id   AF-A0A1E3Y998-F1
#
_cell.length_a   1.000
_cell.length_b   1.000
_cell.length_c   1.000
_cell.angle_alpha   90.00
_cell.angle_beta   90.00
_cell.angle_gamma   90.00
#
_symmetry.space_group_name_H-M   'P 1'
#
loop_
_entity.id
_entity.type
_entity.pdbx_description
1 polymer ?
#
loop_
_entity_poly.entity_id
_entity_poly.type
_entity_poly.pdbx_seq_one_letter_code
_entity_poly.pdbx_strand_id
1 'polypeptide(L)'
;MSTLFVLLACLVWLGRRQQRLHIIALAACCVAGLLAKESAVALVPLLAMLAIMASPDDGPDGRRQIETLAISSVAVIAVLIARSAWTSSLAGHLATFPSDRRAVKDLVLRPFAGLVTPVSTDRGLGPIVYVIGLVAIGLLVMILVEHWRNRQTGPPGRQPRLAGTVVAIAWIAIGSLPLLGTLFVAPTLEGGRYLYLPAVGFSFFIGAAASQTGRTGAIGIAAVVALWLLYMPSMQERRHVWLEAAGMRDALLTQARALVLADRCGTLHVDDAPDSVRGAFVFRVGLTDALSDMPYTARGPDCTARWSQTRLVPRAE
;
A
#
# COMPACT_ATOMS: atom_id res chain seq x y z
N MET A 1 4.50 5.07 -13.13
CA MET A 1 5.95 4.78 -13.31
C MET A 1 6.35 3.52 -12.56
N SER A 2 6.30 3.44 -11.22
CA SER A 2 6.72 2.22 -10.48
C SER A 2 5.92 0.96 -10.84
N THR A 3 4.62 1.07 -11.09
CA THR A 3 3.76 -0.05 -11.52
C THR A 3 4.24 -0.69 -12.82
N LEU A 4 4.73 0.10 -13.78
CA LEU A 4 5.28 -0.40 -15.04
C LEU A 4 6.51 -1.28 -14.79
N PHE A 5 7.47 -0.81 -13.99
CA PHE A 5 8.68 -1.57 -13.66
C PHE A 5 8.37 -2.85 -12.87
N VAL A 6 7.35 -2.80 -12.00
CA VAL A 6 6.87 -3.97 -11.27
C VAL A 6 6.31 -5.03 -12.22
N LEU A 7 5.44 -4.62 -13.15
CA LEU A 7 4.87 -5.52 -14.15
C LEU A 7 5.93 -6.07 -15.09
N LEU A 8 6.88 -5.24 -15.53
CA LEU A 8 8.02 -5.67 -16.34
C LEU A 8 8.88 -6.69 -15.60
N ALA A 9 9.18 -6.48 -14.33
CA ALA A 9 9.93 -7.45 -13.53
C ALA A 9 9.17 -8.78 -13.40
N CYS A 10 7.86 -8.74 -13.16
CA CYS A 10 7.02 -9.95 -13.16
C CYS A 10 7.02 -10.65 -14.52
N LEU A 11 6.94 -9.90 -15.63
CA LEU A 11 6.99 -10.46 -16.98
C LEU A 11 8.35 -11.09 -17.30
N VAL A 12 9.46 -10.42 -16.94
CA VAL A 12 10.82 -10.95 -17.07
C VAL A 12 10.99 -12.21 -16.22
N TRP A 13 10.41 -12.24 -15.02
CA TRP A 13 10.42 -13.41 -14.15
C TRP A 13 9.64 -14.60 -14.74
N LEU A 14 8.45 -14.33 -15.31
CA LEU A 14 7.60 -15.35 -15.93
C LEU A 14 8.13 -15.83 -17.29
N GLY A 15 8.88 -14.98 -18.00
CA GLY A 15 9.59 -15.34 -19.22
C GLY A 15 10.68 -16.36 -18.90
N ARG A 16 10.38 -17.65 -19.08
CA ARG A 16 11.24 -18.81 -18.77
C ARG A 16 12.53 -18.92 -19.64
N ARG A 17 13.20 -17.81 -19.96
CA ARG A 17 14.50 -17.82 -20.65
C ARG A 17 15.60 -17.53 -19.64
N GLN A 18 16.33 -18.55 -19.21
CA GLN A 18 17.41 -18.41 -18.23
C GLN A 18 18.72 -17.92 -18.85
N GLN A 19 18.70 -16.76 -19.48
CA GLN A 19 19.92 -16.08 -19.95
C GLN A 19 20.36 -15.04 -18.91
N ARG A 20 21.68 -14.78 -18.79
CA ARG A 20 22.24 -13.74 -17.91
C ARG A 20 21.55 -12.37 -18.08
N LEU A 21 21.09 -12.08 -19.28
CA LEU A 21 20.31 -10.89 -19.61
C LEU A 21 19.02 -10.77 -18.79
N HIS A 22 18.36 -11.87 -18.42
CA HIS A 22 17.16 -11.83 -17.58
C HIS A 22 17.47 -11.40 -16.16
N ILE A 23 18.57 -11.87 -15.57
CA ILE A 23 19.01 -11.46 -14.23
C ILE A 23 19.29 -9.96 -14.21
N ILE A 24 20.04 -9.47 -15.20
CA ILE A 24 20.37 -8.05 -15.34
C ILE A 24 19.10 -7.23 -15.55
N ALA A 25 18.21 -7.65 -16.44
CA ALA A 25 16.94 -6.97 -16.71
C ALA A 25 16.04 -6.92 -15.47
N LEU A 26 15.96 -8.02 -14.71
CA LEU A 26 15.17 -8.09 -13.48
C LEU A 26 15.74 -7.15 -12.42
N ALA A 27 17.05 -7.22 -12.15
CA ALA A 27 17.71 -6.33 -11.21
C ALA A 27 17.55 -4.85 -11.61
N ALA A 28 17.69 -4.53 -12.90
CA ALA A 28 17.46 -3.18 -13.41
C ALA A 28 16.01 -2.72 -13.21
N CYS A 29 15.01 -3.59 -13.43
CA CYS A 29 13.61 -3.28 -13.15
C CYS A 29 13.35 -3.07 -11.66
N CYS A 30 13.95 -3.89 -10.78
CA CYS A 30 13.87 -3.71 -9.32
C CYS A 30 14.40 -2.33 -8.90
N VAL A 31 15.60 -1.97 -9.38
CA VAL A 31 16.26 -0.70 -9.05
C VAL A 31 15.47 0.48 -9.61
N ALA A 32 15.06 0.43 -10.88
CA ALA A 32 14.26 1.48 -11.49
C ALA A 32 12.89 1.66 -10.80
N GLY A 33 12.25 0.56 -10.41
CA GLY A 33 11.04 0.58 -9.60
C GLY A 33 11.24 1.29 -8.26
N LEU A 34 12.33 0.97 -7.56
CA LEU A 34 12.68 1.54 -6.25
C LEU A 34 13.04 3.03 -6.33
N LEU A 35 13.78 3.43 -7.38
CA LEU A 35 14.07 4.83 -7.67
C LEU A 35 12.79 5.61 -7.99
N ALA A 36 11.84 5.00 -8.69
CA ALA A 36 10.55 5.62 -8.99
C ALA A 36 9.64 5.73 -7.76
N LYS A 37 9.63 4.72 -6.87
CA LYS A 37 8.83 4.75 -5.64
C LYS A 37 9.37 3.76 -4.60
N GLU A 38 9.52 4.21 -3.35
CA GLU A 38 10.01 3.41 -2.21
C GLU A 38 9.20 2.12 -2.00
N SER A 39 7.91 2.18 -2.29
CA SER A 39 6.98 1.05 -2.24
C SER A 39 7.41 -0.15 -3.09
N ALA A 40 8.26 0.05 -4.10
CA ALA A 40 8.74 -1.01 -4.97
C ALA A 40 9.75 -1.95 -4.28
N VAL A 41 10.19 -1.65 -3.05
CA VAL A 41 10.94 -2.62 -2.22
C VAL A 41 10.21 -3.95 -2.07
N ALA A 42 8.88 -3.93 -2.16
CA ALA A 42 8.02 -5.11 -2.20
C ALA A 42 8.38 -6.10 -3.30
N LEU A 43 9.07 -5.67 -4.35
CA LEU A 43 9.30 -6.52 -5.50
C LEU A 43 10.23 -7.70 -5.19
N VAL A 44 11.23 -7.51 -4.33
CA VAL A 44 12.16 -8.58 -3.92
C VAL A 44 11.45 -9.73 -3.23
N PRO A 45 10.67 -9.49 -2.15
CA PRO A 45 9.91 -10.58 -1.58
C PRO A 45 8.94 -11.15 -2.62
N LEU A 46 8.41 -10.37 -3.58
CA LEU A 46 7.42 -10.86 -4.58
C LEU A 46 8.04 -11.96 -5.42
N LEU A 47 9.23 -11.67 -5.92
CA LEU A 47 10.01 -12.61 -6.70
C LEU A 47 10.41 -13.82 -5.86
N ALA A 48 10.73 -13.63 -4.57
CA ALA A 48 11.02 -14.73 -3.64
C ALA A 48 9.81 -15.64 -3.49
N MET A 49 8.63 -15.05 -3.35
CA MET A 49 7.38 -15.77 -3.27
C MET A 49 7.09 -16.56 -4.54
N LEU A 50 7.24 -15.92 -5.70
CA LEU A 50 7.04 -16.59 -6.99
C LEU A 50 8.05 -17.73 -7.20
N ALA A 51 9.30 -17.58 -6.74
CA ALA A 51 10.32 -18.63 -6.77
C ALA A 51 9.94 -19.82 -5.88
N ILE A 52 9.48 -19.58 -4.66
CA ILE A 52 9.08 -20.64 -3.73
C ILE A 52 7.82 -21.38 -4.23
N MET A 53 6.87 -20.64 -4.83
CA MET A 53 5.63 -21.22 -5.35
C MET A 53 5.81 -21.96 -6.67
N ALA A 54 6.76 -21.54 -7.50
CA ALA A 54 7.19 -22.29 -8.66
C ALA A 54 8.06 -23.44 -8.17
N SER A 55 7.42 -24.51 -7.66
CA SER A 55 8.07 -25.72 -7.12
C SER A 55 9.43 -25.96 -7.77
N PRO A 56 10.53 -25.89 -7.01
CA PRO A 56 11.81 -26.28 -7.54
C PRO A 56 11.71 -27.77 -7.83
N ASP A 57 11.52 -28.14 -9.10
CA ASP A 57 12.10 -29.39 -9.54
C ASP A 57 13.59 -29.30 -9.15
N ASP A 58 14.14 -30.34 -8.51
CA ASP A 58 15.54 -30.43 -8.01
C ASP A 58 16.61 -30.33 -9.14
N GLY A 59 16.25 -29.73 -10.27
CA GLY A 59 17.10 -29.47 -11.41
C GLY A 59 17.92 -28.18 -11.31
N PRO A 60 18.78 -27.95 -12.31
CA PRO A 60 19.65 -26.76 -12.41
C PRO A 60 18.89 -25.43 -12.43
N ASP A 61 17.58 -25.47 -12.69
CA ASP A 61 16.70 -24.31 -12.72
C ASP A 61 16.48 -23.68 -11.34
N GLY A 62 16.39 -24.49 -10.28
CA GLY A 62 16.20 -24.00 -8.91
C GLY A 62 17.38 -23.17 -8.42
N ARG A 63 18.62 -23.63 -8.67
CA ARG A 63 19.85 -22.90 -8.30
C ARG A 63 19.91 -21.53 -8.96
N ARG A 64 19.51 -21.43 -10.23
CA ARG A 64 19.51 -20.16 -10.98
C ARG A 64 18.41 -19.21 -10.53
N GLN A 65 17.25 -19.72 -10.12
CA GLN A 65 16.21 -18.88 -9.49
C GLN A 65 16.71 -18.27 -8.17
N ILE A 66 17.39 -19.07 -7.34
CA ILE A 66 18.01 -18.59 -6.09
C ILE A 66 19.08 -17.53 -6.38
N GLU A 67 19.94 -17.76 -7.37
CA GLU A 67 20.96 -16.78 -7.78
C GLU A 67 20.32 -15.47 -8.27
N THR A 68 19.30 -15.56 -9.11
CA THR A 68 18.54 -14.40 -9.61
C THR A 68 17.91 -13.61 -8.46
N LEU A 69 17.35 -14.31 -7.49
CA LEU A 69 16.76 -13.72 -6.30
C LEU A 69 17.83 -13.02 -5.46
N ALA A 70 18.95 -13.69 -5.19
CA ALA A 70 20.04 -13.16 -4.38
C ALA A 70 20.59 -11.87 -5.00
N ILE A 71 20.88 -11.87 -6.29
CA ILE A 71 21.38 -10.69 -7.01
C ILE A 71 20.37 -9.54 -6.95
N SER A 72 19.08 -9.82 -7.20
CA SER A 72 18.02 -8.80 -7.15
C SER A 72 17.85 -8.24 -5.74
N SER A 73 17.98 -9.09 -4.72
CA SER A 73 17.89 -8.70 -3.31
C SER A 73 19.06 -7.82 -2.90
N VAL A 74 20.28 -8.21 -3.26
CA VAL A 74 21.51 -7.43 -3.01
C VAL A 74 21.42 -6.06 -3.68
N ALA A 75 20.96 -6.00 -4.94
CA ALA A 75 20.80 -4.73 -5.65
C ALA A 75 19.81 -3.79 -4.94
N VAL A 76 18.66 -4.30 -4.49
CA VAL A 76 17.67 -3.51 -3.75
C VAL A 76 18.19 -3.07 -2.39
N ILE A 77 18.84 -3.96 -1.64
CA ILE A 77 19.46 -3.63 -0.35
C ILE A 77 20.53 -2.54 -0.54
N ALA A 78 21.38 -2.65 -1.56
CA ALA A 78 22.42 -1.66 -1.85
C ALA A 78 21.82 -0.27 -2.13
N VAL A 79 20.74 -0.19 -2.92
CA VAL A 79 20.05 1.08 -3.19
C VAL A 79 19.38 1.64 -1.93
N LEU A 80 18.78 0.80 -1.09
CA LEU A 80 18.21 1.22 0.18
C LEU A 80 19.28 1.79 1.12
N ILE A 81 20.43 1.12 1.24
CA ILE A 81 21.57 1.59 2.04
C ILE A 81 22.07 2.93 1.50
N ALA A 82 22.33 3.02 0.19
CA ALA A 82 22.80 4.25 -0.44
C ALA A 82 21.81 5.41 -0.22
N ARG A 83 20.50 5.16 -0.40
CA ARG A 83 19.45 6.15 -0.13
C ARG A 83 19.41 6.54 1.34
N SER A 84 19.52 5.58 2.26
CA SER A 84 19.52 5.86 3.70
C SER A 84 20.71 6.72 4.14
N ALA A 85 21.86 6.58 3.50
CA ALA A 85 23.02 7.44 3.77
C ALA A 85 22.80 8.90 3.34
N TRP A 86 21.90 9.15 2.38
CA TRP A 86 21.59 10.49 1.88
C TRP A 86 20.30 11.09 2.46
N THR A 87 19.44 10.28 3.07
CA THR A 87 18.18 10.75 3.66
C THR A 87 18.19 10.58 5.18
N SER A 88 18.22 11.71 5.89
CA SER A 88 18.15 11.79 7.35
C SER A 88 16.86 11.21 7.95
N SER A 89 15.85 10.93 7.11
CA SER A 89 14.58 10.35 7.52
C SER A 89 14.70 8.94 8.10
N LEU A 90 15.65 8.11 7.63
CA LEU A 90 15.74 6.71 8.09
C LEU A 90 16.19 6.62 9.55
N ALA A 91 17.16 7.44 9.96
CA ALA A 91 17.61 7.49 11.35
C ALA A 91 16.45 7.88 12.30
N GLY A 92 15.60 8.83 11.88
CA GLY A 92 14.40 9.19 12.62
C GLY A 92 13.35 8.06 12.70
N HIS A 93 13.24 7.24 11.65
CA HIS A 93 12.34 6.07 11.63
C HIS A 93 12.85 4.92 12.51
N LEU A 94 14.17 4.72 12.59
CA LEU A 94 14.77 3.73 13.49
C LEU A 94 14.70 4.16 14.95
N ALA A 95 14.76 5.47 15.23
CA ALA A 95 14.57 5.99 16.59
C ALA A 95 13.12 5.87 17.09
N THR A 96 12.14 5.81 16.17
CA THR A 96 10.72 5.62 16.48
C THR A 96 10.30 4.16 16.53
N PHE A 97 11.24 3.22 16.40
CA PHE A 97 10.93 1.80 16.50
C PHE A 97 10.42 1.47 17.91
N PRO A 98 9.28 0.76 18.02
CA PRO A 98 8.70 0.48 19.31
C PRO A 98 9.58 -0.43 20.15
N SER A 99 9.97 0.04 21.33
CA SER A 99 10.71 -0.74 22.33
C SER A 99 9.79 -1.57 23.25
N ASP A 100 8.49 -1.25 23.29
CA ASP A 100 7.50 -1.96 24.10
C ASP A 100 6.90 -3.17 23.35
N ARG A 101 6.82 -4.31 24.04
CA ARG A 101 6.13 -5.53 23.60
C ARG A 101 4.69 -5.26 23.17
N ARG A 102 3.98 -4.35 23.86
CA ARG A 102 2.60 -3.99 23.49
C ARG A 102 2.56 -3.32 22.11
N ALA A 103 3.50 -2.44 21.85
CA ALA A 103 3.57 -1.75 20.58
C ALA A 103 3.91 -2.73 19.44
N VAL A 104 4.81 -3.70 19.66
CA VAL A 104 5.07 -4.81 18.71
C VAL A 104 3.80 -5.65 18.47
N LYS A 105 3.01 -5.95 19.50
CA LYS A 105 1.73 -6.67 19.34
C LYS A 105 0.74 -5.87 18.49
N ASP A 106 0.50 -4.61 18.84
CA ASP A 106 -0.41 -3.72 18.10
C ASP A 106 0.00 -3.60 16.63
N LEU A 107 1.29 -3.64 16.40
CA LEU A 107 1.91 -3.50 15.10
C LEU A 107 1.79 -4.74 14.21
N VAL A 108 1.69 -5.94 14.80
CA VAL A 108 1.27 -7.13 14.06
C VAL A 108 -0.24 -7.08 13.86
N LEU A 109 -1.02 -6.78 14.89
CA LEU A 109 -2.48 -6.90 14.84
C LEU A 109 -3.18 -5.83 14.01
N ARG A 110 -2.72 -4.57 14.03
CA ARG A 110 -3.39 -3.45 13.35
C ARG A 110 -3.38 -3.58 11.83
N PRO A 111 -2.31 -4.01 11.15
CA PRO A 111 -2.35 -4.28 9.72
C PRO A 111 -3.35 -5.38 9.37
N PHE A 112 -3.39 -6.48 10.14
CA PHE A 112 -4.41 -7.52 9.94
C PHE A 112 -5.83 -6.98 10.22
N ALA A 113 -6.01 -6.20 11.28
CA ALA A 113 -7.29 -5.57 11.59
C ALA A 113 -7.71 -4.63 10.45
N GLY A 114 -6.84 -3.73 10.00
CA GLY A 114 -7.11 -2.81 8.90
C GLY A 114 -7.33 -3.51 7.55
N LEU A 115 -6.69 -4.66 7.34
CA LEU A 115 -7.00 -5.53 6.22
C LEU A 115 -8.39 -6.12 6.35
N VAL A 116 -8.77 -6.66 7.52
CA VAL A 116 -10.05 -7.38 7.75
C VAL A 116 -11.25 -6.44 7.93
N THR A 117 -11.05 -5.22 8.41
CA THR A 117 -12.09 -4.22 8.61
C THR A 117 -11.93 -3.11 7.57
N PRO A 118 -12.37 -3.33 6.32
CA PRO A 118 -12.29 -2.30 5.29
C PRO A 118 -13.20 -1.11 5.62
N VAL A 119 -14.14 -1.23 6.55
CA VAL A 119 -15.22 -0.27 6.71
C VAL A 119 -15.05 0.59 7.96
N SER A 120 -15.03 1.92 7.78
CA SER A 120 -14.99 2.86 8.89
C SER A 120 -16.33 2.82 9.63
N THR A 121 -16.27 2.80 10.95
CA THR A 121 -17.46 2.81 11.82
C THR A 121 -18.12 4.18 11.92
N ASP A 122 -17.50 5.22 11.34
CA ASP A 122 -17.91 6.62 11.51
C ASP A 122 -19.33 6.92 11.02
N ARG A 123 -19.88 6.09 10.12
CA ARG A 123 -21.26 6.22 9.64
C ARG A 123 -22.25 5.26 10.30
N GLY A 124 -21.81 4.45 11.25
CA GLY A 124 -22.57 3.33 11.79
C GLY A 124 -22.74 2.27 10.71
N LEU A 125 -22.13 1.11 10.90
CA LEU A 125 -22.31 0.03 9.95
C LEU A 125 -23.63 -0.65 10.21
N GLY A 126 -24.44 -0.78 9.16
CA GLY A 126 -25.62 -1.65 9.22
C GLY A 126 -25.19 -3.07 9.62
N PRO A 127 -26.05 -3.82 10.35
CA PRO A 127 -25.74 -5.16 10.86
C PRO A 127 -25.24 -6.13 9.78
N ILE A 128 -25.63 -5.89 8.52
CA ILE A 128 -25.23 -6.70 7.37
C ILE A 128 -23.71 -6.77 7.15
N VAL A 129 -22.95 -5.72 7.45
CA VAL A 129 -21.49 -5.71 7.30
C VAL A 129 -20.83 -6.64 8.30
N TYR A 130 -21.33 -6.66 9.54
CA TYR A 130 -20.86 -7.60 10.57
C TYR A 130 -21.19 -9.04 10.20
N VAL A 131 -22.37 -9.29 9.63
CA VAL A 131 -22.75 -10.62 9.13
C VAL A 131 -21.82 -11.06 7.99
N ILE A 132 -21.57 -10.21 6.99
CA ILE A 132 -20.67 -10.55 5.88
C ILE A 132 -19.24 -10.77 6.39
N GLY A 133 -18.76 -9.93 7.31
CA GLY A 133 -17.45 -10.11 7.94
C GLY A 133 -17.35 -11.43 8.72
N LEU A 134 -18.37 -11.77 9.49
CA LEU A 134 -18.42 -13.01 10.26
C LEU A 134 -18.51 -14.24 9.35
N VAL A 135 -19.28 -14.16 8.26
CA VAL A 135 -19.32 -15.20 7.22
C VAL A 135 -17.95 -15.34 6.55
N ALA A 136 -17.29 -14.24 6.18
CA ALA A 136 -15.97 -14.29 5.57
C ALA A 136 -14.90 -14.90 6.51
N ILE A 137 -14.92 -14.53 7.79
CA ILE A 137 -14.06 -15.13 8.82
C ILE A 137 -14.38 -16.63 8.99
N GLY A 138 -15.66 -17.00 9.06
CA GLY A 138 -16.08 -18.40 9.17
C GLY A 138 -15.63 -19.25 7.98
N LEU A 139 -15.75 -18.71 6.76
CA LEU A 139 -15.23 -19.34 5.53
C LEU A 139 -13.71 -19.49 5.58
N LEU A 140 -12.99 -18.46 6.03
CA LEU A 140 -11.55 -18.51 6.20
C LEU A 140 -11.11 -19.60 7.18
N VAL A 141 -11.77 -19.68 8.34
CA VAL A 141 -11.50 -20.69 9.36
C VAL A 141 -11.79 -22.08 8.82
N MET A 142 -12.89 -22.29 8.10
CA MET A 142 -13.17 -23.58 7.45
C MET A 142 -12.06 -23.98 6.49
N ILE A 143 -11.58 -23.06 5.65
CA ILE A 143 -10.50 -23.36 4.70
C ILE A 143 -9.19 -23.70 5.44
N LEU A 144 -8.88 -23.01 6.54
CA LEU A 144 -7.71 -23.29 7.37
C LEU A 144 -7.81 -24.66 8.08
N VAL A 145 -8.97 -24.99 8.64
CA VAL A 145 -9.24 -26.28 9.30
C VAL A 145 -9.12 -27.42 8.30
N GLU A 146 -9.67 -27.25 7.09
CA GLU A 146 -9.58 -28.26 6.05
C GLU A 146 -8.16 -28.41 5.52
N HIS A 147 -7.43 -27.31 5.39
CA HIS A 147 -6.00 -27.34 5.07
C HIS A 147 -5.21 -28.12 6.12
N TRP A 148 -5.50 -27.88 7.41
CA TRP A 148 -4.87 -28.58 8.52
C TRP A 148 -5.23 -30.08 8.54
N ARG A 149 -6.50 -30.43 8.30
CA ARG A 149 -6.96 -31.83 8.22
C ARG A 149 -6.30 -32.57 7.08
N ASN A 150 -6.28 -31.97 5.88
CA ASN A 150 -5.63 -32.55 4.70
C ASN A 150 -4.12 -32.74 4.90
N ARG A 151 -3.47 -31.92 5.75
CA ARG A 151 -2.07 -32.09 6.11
C ARG A 151 -1.82 -33.34 6.94
N GLN A 152 -2.76 -33.73 7.80
CA GLN A 152 -2.63 -34.92 8.64
C GLN A 152 -2.89 -36.21 7.87
N THR A 153 -3.80 -36.18 6.89
CA THR A 153 -4.23 -37.39 6.17
C THR A 153 -3.57 -37.58 4.80
N GLY A 154 -2.85 -36.57 4.30
CA GLY A 154 -2.26 -36.58 2.96
C GLY A 154 -0.91 -37.31 2.88
N PRO A 155 -0.59 -37.99 1.76
CA PRO A 155 0.71 -38.61 1.56
C PRO A 155 1.83 -37.55 1.55
N PRO A 156 3.02 -37.85 2.11
CA PRO A 156 4.09 -36.88 2.37
C PRO A 156 4.73 -36.18 1.15
N GLY A 157 4.30 -36.43 -0.08
CA GLY A 157 4.98 -35.95 -1.32
C GLY A 157 4.31 -34.79 -2.07
N ARG A 158 3.17 -34.23 -1.64
CA ARG A 158 2.43 -33.18 -2.36
C ARG A 158 2.14 -31.94 -1.50
N GLN A 159 3.18 -31.28 -0.97
CA GLN A 159 3.02 -30.08 -0.12
C GLN A 159 3.35 -28.69 -0.74
N PRO A 160 3.24 -28.42 -2.06
CA PRO A 160 3.48 -27.05 -2.57
C PRO A 160 2.46 -26.02 -2.04
N ARG A 161 1.34 -26.48 -1.47
CA ARG A 161 0.26 -25.62 -0.94
C ARG A 161 0.57 -24.98 0.41
N LEU A 162 1.40 -25.62 1.24
CA LEU A 162 1.77 -25.07 2.55
C LEU A 162 2.77 -23.92 2.40
N ALA A 163 3.69 -24.07 1.44
CA ALA A 163 4.65 -23.03 1.08
C ALA A 163 3.93 -21.73 0.67
N GLY A 164 2.92 -21.81 -0.21
CA GLY A 164 2.15 -20.62 -0.62
C GLY A 164 1.47 -19.89 0.55
N THR A 165 0.89 -20.62 1.50
CA THR A 165 0.20 -20.03 2.67
C THR A 165 1.19 -19.38 3.63
N VAL A 166 2.28 -20.09 3.96
CA VAL A 166 3.35 -19.57 4.83
C VAL A 166 3.98 -18.32 4.24
N VAL A 167 4.25 -18.34 2.93
CA VAL A 167 4.82 -17.20 2.22
C VAL A 167 3.84 -16.02 2.19
N ALA A 168 2.54 -16.26 1.99
CA ALA A 168 1.55 -15.20 2.05
C ALA A 168 1.45 -14.56 3.46
N ILE A 169 1.55 -15.35 4.53
CA ILE A 169 1.59 -14.82 5.91
C ILE A 169 2.87 -14.03 6.14
N ALA A 170 4.03 -14.57 5.73
CA ALA A 170 5.31 -13.89 5.80
C ALA A 170 5.28 -12.56 5.02
N TRP A 171 4.58 -12.54 3.88
CA TRP A 171 4.36 -11.31 3.11
C TRP A 171 3.61 -10.26 3.90
N ILE A 172 2.49 -10.65 4.52
CA ILE A 172 1.68 -9.69 5.28
C ILE A 172 2.53 -9.11 6.41
N ALA A 173 3.32 -9.93 7.09
CA ALA A 173 4.23 -9.49 8.14
C ALA A 173 5.32 -8.54 7.59
N ILE A 174 6.04 -8.94 6.55
CA ILE A 174 7.12 -8.16 5.93
C ILE A 174 6.58 -6.85 5.34
N GLY A 175 5.46 -6.92 4.63
CA GLY A 175 4.79 -5.79 4.03
C GLY A 175 4.20 -4.81 5.05
N SER A 176 4.02 -5.27 6.29
CA SER A 176 3.64 -4.43 7.41
C SER A 176 4.85 -3.79 8.11
N LEU A 177 6.10 -4.17 7.77
CA LEU A 177 7.30 -3.59 8.41
C LEU A 177 7.50 -2.08 8.14
N PRO A 178 7.09 -1.50 7.00
CA PRO A 178 7.10 -0.04 6.85
C PRO A 178 6.13 0.67 7.81
N LEU A 179 5.13 -0.05 8.34
CA LEU A 179 4.13 0.48 9.28
C LEU A 179 4.67 0.61 10.71
N LEU A 180 5.86 0.05 11.00
CA LEU A 180 6.35 -0.13 12.38
C LEU A 180 6.71 1.17 13.09
N GLY A 181 7.11 2.22 12.35
CA GLY A 181 7.62 3.47 12.94
C GLY A 181 6.80 4.72 12.60
N THR A 182 5.89 4.63 11.62
CA THR A 182 5.23 5.82 11.06
C THR A 182 3.73 5.87 11.29
N LEU A 183 3.11 4.77 11.72
CA LEU A 183 1.68 4.60 11.57
C LEU A 183 0.96 4.30 12.87
N PHE A 184 0.47 5.36 13.46
CA PHE A 184 -0.88 5.33 13.98
C PHE A 184 -1.81 5.04 12.80
N VAL A 185 -2.24 3.78 12.63
CA VAL A 185 -3.41 3.44 11.78
C VAL A 185 -4.64 4.03 12.48
N ALA A 186 -4.77 5.35 12.41
CA ALA A 186 -6.01 6.03 12.73
C ALA A 186 -7.08 5.55 11.73
N PRO A 187 -8.37 5.67 12.08
CA PRO A 187 -9.45 5.56 11.12
C PRO A 187 -9.34 6.56 9.94
N THR A 188 -8.38 7.48 9.96
CA THR A 188 -8.09 8.41 8.87
C THR A 188 -7.47 7.70 7.66
N LEU A 189 -7.75 8.22 6.46
CA LEU A 189 -7.30 7.66 5.18
C LEU A 189 -5.77 7.64 5.00
N GLU A 190 -5.04 8.32 5.88
CA GLU A 190 -3.58 8.40 5.90
C GLU A 190 -2.92 7.02 5.97
N GLY A 191 -3.41 6.14 6.86
CA GLY A 191 -2.78 4.84 7.07
C GLY A 191 -3.10 3.81 5.99
N GLY A 192 -4.23 3.98 5.31
CA GLY A 192 -4.68 3.06 4.27
C GLY A 192 -3.69 2.95 3.10
N ARG A 193 -2.98 4.04 2.80
CA ARG A 193 -2.00 4.08 1.69
C ARG A 193 -0.78 3.22 1.91
N TYR A 194 -0.60 2.62 3.09
CA TYR A 194 0.52 1.73 3.39
C TYR A 194 0.09 0.26 3.50
N LEU A 195 -1.21 -0.01 3.50
CA LEU A 195 -1.76 -1.37 3.56
C LEU A 195 -1.72 -2.10 2.20
N TYR A 196 -1.27 -1.44 1.12
CA TYR A 196 -1.21 -2.07 -0.21
C TYR A 196 -0.27 -3.28 -0.23
N LEU A 197 0.92 -3.22 0.38
CA LEU A 197 1.82 -4.38 0.46
C LEU A 197 1.16 -5.53 1.23
N PRO A 198 0.72 -5.33 2.48
CA PRO A 198 -0.01 -6.36 3.23
C PRO A 198 -1.21 -6.93 2.47
N ALA A 199 -1.94 -6.08 1.73
CA ALA A 199 -3.10 -6.50 0.96
C ALA A 199 -2.73 -7.44 -0.19
N VAL A 200 -1.55 -7.31 -0.81
CA VAL A 200 -1.07 -8.28 -1.80
C VAL A 200 -0.87 -9.65 -1.16
N GLY A 201 -0.19 -9.71 -0.01
CA GLY A 201 0.01 -10.97 0.74
C GLY A 201 -1.32 -11.59 1.15
N PHE A 202 -2.26 -10.77 1.62
CA PHE A 202 -3.60 -11.22 1.96
C PHE A 202 -4.37 -11.77 0.75
N SER A 203 -4.21 -11.13 -0.41
CA SER A 203 -4.79 -11.62 -1.67
C SER A 203 -4.21 -12.97 -2.09
N PHE A 204 -2.89 -13.17 -1.95
CA PHE A 204 -2.27 -14.47 -2.18
C PHE A 204 -2.75 -15.53 -1.19
N PHE A 205 -2.92 -15.16 0.08
CA PHE A 205 -3.45 -16.05 1.10
C PHE A 205 -4.87 -16.51 0.74
N ILE A 206 -5.75 -15.58 0.33
CA ILE A 206 -7.10 -15.89 -0.13
C ILE A 206 -7.06 -16.74 -1.41
N GLY A 207 -6.20 -16.42 -2.37
CA GLY A 207 -6.06 -17.20 -3.62
C GLY A 207 -5.56 -18.62 -3.37
N ALA A 208 -4.58 -18.79 -2.48
CA ALA A 208 -4.09 -20.09 -2.06
C ALA A 208 -5.20 -20.89 -1.36
N ALA A 209 -5.97 -20.24 -0.49
CA ALA A 209 -7.14 -20.81 0.16
C ALA A 209 -8.23 -21.23 -0.87
N ALA A 210 -8.49 -20.42 -1.89
CA ALA A 210 -9.52 -20.66 -2.90
C ALA A 210 -9.13 -21.69 -3.98
N SER A 211 -7.83 -21.87 -4.24
CA SER A 211 -7.31 -22.83 -5.24
C SER A 211 -7.41 -24.31 -4.84
N GLN A 212 -8.07 -24.61 -3.72
CA GLN A 212 -8.34 -25.99 -3.32
C GLN A 212 -9.37 -26.64 -4.27
N THR A 213 -9.12 -27.89 -4.65
CA THR A 213 -9.97 -28.64 -5.60
C THR A 213 -11.17 -29.26 -4.91
N GLY A 214 -12.32 -29.27 -5.58
CA GLY A 214 -13.55 -29.93 -5.11
C GLY A 214 -14.56 -28.95 -4.51
N ARG A 215 -15.40 -29.42 -3.56
CA ARG A 215 -16.43 -28.60 -2.89
C ARG A 215 -15.82 -27.38 -2.16
N THR A 216 -14.58 -27.51 -1.74
CA THR A 216 -13.76 -26.51 -1.04
C THR A 216 -13.39 -25.34 -1.94
N GLY A 217 -13.16 -25.59 -3.23
CA GLY A 217 -12.88 -24.56 -4.23
C GLY A 217 -14.09 -23.67 -4.50
N ALA A 218 -15.29 -24.25 -4.60
CA ALA A 218 -16.51 -23.48 -4.76
C ALA A 218 -16.78 -22.57 -3.54
N ILE A 219 -16.54 -23.09 -2.33
CA ILE A 219 -16.62 -22.31 -1.07
C ILE A 219 -15.56 -21.19 -1.07
N GLY A 220 -14.34 -21.49 -1.52
CA GLY A 220 -13.26 -20.50 -1.63
C GLY A 220 -13.59 -19.38 -2.62
N ILE A 221 -14.10 -19.70 -3.80
CA ILE A 221 -14.56 -18.72 -4.79
C ILE A 221 -15.70 -17.87 -4.20
N ALA A 222 -16.69 -18.49 -3.56
CA ALA A 222 -17.78 -17.78 -2.92
C ALA A 222 -17.26 -16.82 -1.82
N ALA A 223 -16.26 -17.23 -1.04
CA ALA A 223 -15.60 -16.39 -0.05
C ALA A 223 -14.88 -15.19 -0.70
N VAL A 224 -14.16 -15.41 -1.80
CA VAL A 224 -13.52 -14.34 -2.57
C VAL A 224 -14.54 -13.35 -3.10
N VAL A 225 -15.64 -13.84 -3.68
CA VAL A 225 -16.74 -13.00 -4.19
C VAL A 225 -17.39 -12.20 -3.05
N ALA A 226 -17.66 -12.83 -1.91
CA ALA A 226 -18.23 -12.17 -0.74
C ALA A 226 -17.29 -11.06 -0.20
N LEU A 227 -15.98 -11.34 -0.10
CA LEU A 227 -14.98 -10.34 0.27
C LEU A 227 -14.93 -9.21 -0.77
N TRP A 228 -14.95 -9.53 -2.06
CA TRP A 228 -14.95 -8.50 -3.11
C TRP A 228 -16.17 -7.57 -2.99
N LEU A 229 -17.37 -8.15 -2.82
CA LEU A 229 -18.61 -7.39 -2.61
C LEU A 229 -18.58 -6.55 -1.33
N LEU A 230 -17.88 -7.01 -0.28
CA LEU A 230 -17.70 -6.26 0.96
C LEU A 230 -16.74 -5.07 0.79
N TYR A 231 -15.62 -5.26 0.09
CA TYR A 231 -14.57 -4.25 0.00
C TYR A 231 -14.88 -3.18 -1.05
N MET A 232 -15.56 -3.55 -2.13
CA MET A 232 -15.76 -2.63 -3.26
C MET A 232 -16.51 -1.34 -2.87
N PRO A 233 -17.63 -1.39 -2.11
CA PRO A 233 -18.31 -0.17 -1.67
C PRO A 233 -17.44 0.71 -0.77
N SER A 234 -16.69 0.10 0.16
CA SER A 234 -15.76 0.84 1.02
C SER A 234 -14.66 1.54 0.20
N MET A 235 -14.09 0.84 -0.80
CA MET A 235 -13.08 1.43 -1.68
C MET A 235 -13.65 2.60 -2.51
N GLN A 236 -14.90 2.49 -2.97
CA GLN A 236 -15.58 3.58 -3.66
C GLN A 236 -15.79 4.80 -2.75
N GLU A 237 -16.22 4.60 -1.50
CA GLU A 237 -16.37 5.69 -0.54
C GLU A 237 -15.02 6.38 -0.27
N ARG A 238 -13.97 5.61 -0.01
CA ARG A 238 -12.62 6.16 0.21
C ARG A 238 -12.14 6.96 -0.99
N ARG A 239 -12.37 6.46 -2.21
CA ARG A 239 -12.06 7.18 -3.45
C ARG A 239 -12.83 8.50 -3.54
N HIS A 240 -14.11 8.51 -3.19
CA HIS A 240 -14.93 9.72 -3.22
C HIS A 240 -14.36 10.79 -2.29
N VAL A 241 -13.95 10.43 -1.07
CA VAL A 241 -13.33 11.38 -0.12
C VAL A 241 -12.03 11.97 -0.67
N TRP A 242 -11.20 11.17 -1.35
CA TRP A 242 -10.00 11.68 -2.02
C TRP A 242 -10.32 12.63 -3.18
N LEU A 243 -11.39 12.38 -3.93
CA LEU A 243 -11.85 13.27 -4.99
C LEU A 243 -12.41 14.58 -4.42
N GLU A 244 -13.14 14.53 -3.30
CA GLU A 244 -13.61 15.73 -2.58
C GLU A 244 -12.42 16.57 -2.10
N ALA A 245 -11.42 15.96 -1.46
CA ALA A 245 -10.21 16.63 -1.01
C ALA A 245 -9.45 17.29 -2.18
N ALA A 246 -9.32 16.58 -3.31
CA ALA A 246 -8.71 17.12 -4.53
C ALA A 246 -9.52 18.29 -5.10
N GLY A 247 -10.86 18.19 -5.12
CA GLY A 247 -11.74 19.27 -5.55
C GLY A 247 -11.62 20.52 -4.67
N MET A 248 -11.48 20.34 -3.35
CA MET A 248 -11.25 21.44 -2.41
C MET A 248 -9.89 22.12 -2.64
N ARG A 249 -8.83 21.33 -2.86
CA ARG A 249 -7.51 21.85 -3.26
C ARG A 249 -7.62 22.72 -4.51
N ASP A 250 -8.22 22.17 -5.57
CA ASP A 250 -8.30 22.83 -6.87
C ASP A 250 -9.16 24.10 -6.81
N ALA A 251 -10.25 24.08 -6.03
CA ALA A 251 -11.07 25.25 -5.78
C ALA A 251 -10.32 26.37 -5.05
N LEU A 252 -9.52 26.03 -4.03
CA LEU A 252 -8.70 27.00 -3.31
C LEU A 252 -7.64 27.60 -4.23
N LEU A 253 -6.88 26.77 -4.96
CA LEU A 253 -5.82 27.24 -5.85
C LEU A 253 -6.37 28.07 -7.02
N THR A 254 -7.53 27.72 -7.55
CA THR A 254 -8.18 28.49 -8.60
C THR A 254 -8.61 29.88 -8.10
N GLN A 255 -9.19 29.96 -6.90
CA GLN A 255 -9.59 31.23 -6.29
C GLN A 255 -8.38 32.07 -5.87
N ALA A 256 -7.35 31.44 -5.31
CA ALA A 256 -6.08 32.09 -4.99
C ALA A 256 -5.44 32.70 -6.24
N ARG A 257 -5.39 31.95 -7.34
CA ARG A 257 -4.87 32.45 -8.63
C ARG A 257 -5.69 33.63 -9.16
N ALA A 258 -7.01 33.55 -9.07
CA ALA A 258 -7.89 34.64 -9.50
C ALA A 258 -7.65 35.91 -8.66
N LEU A 259 -7.48 35.77 -7.34
CA LEU A 259 -7.19 36.87 -6.43
C LEU A 259 -5.83 37.51 -6.72
N VAL A 260 -4.78 36.70 -6.88
CA VAL A 260 -3.42 37.17 -7.21
C VAL A 260 -3.42 38.00 -8.50
N LEU A 261 -4.18 37.57 -9.52
CA LEU A 261 -4.27 38.28 -10.79
C LEU A 261 -5.12 39.57 -10.69
N ALA A 262 -6.22 39.53 -9.93
CA ALA A 262 -7.12 40.68 -9.77
C ALA A 262 -6.46 41.82 -9.00
N ASP A 263 -5.82 41.50 -7.87
CA ASP A 263 -5.22 42.50 -6.96
C ASP A 263 -3.73 42.74 -7.25
N ARG A 264 -3.18 42.06 -8.26
CA ARG A 264 -1.77 42.10 -8.67
C ARG A 264 -0.82 41.84 -7.50
N CYS A 265 -1.15 40.84 -6.68
CA CYS A 265 -0.40 40.51 -5.46
C CYS A 265 1.07 40.16 -5.77
N GLY A 266 1.97 40.60 -4.88
CA GLY A 266 3.38 40.20 -4.87
C GLY A 266 3.61 38.91 -4.09
N THR A 267 2.83 38.71 -3.04
CA THR A 267 2.71 37.43 -2.32
C THR A 267 1.26 37.22 -1.88
N LEU A 268 0.87 35.97 -1.59
CA LEU A 268 -0.44 35.65 -1.03
C LEU A 268 -0.28 34.75 0.20
N HIS A 269 -0.76 35.24 1.34
CA HIS A 269 -0.93 34.43 2.55
C HIS A 269 -2.38 33.95 2.65
N VAL A 270 -2.57 32.65 2.90
CA VAL A 270 -3.90 32.05 3.04
C VAL A 270 -4.06 31.50 4.45
N ASP A 271 -4.89 32.18 5.25
CA ASP A 271 -5.30 31.76 6.59
C ASP A 271 -6.36 30.66 6.53
N ASP A 272 -6.35 29.77 7.52
CA ASP A 272 -7.35 28.69 7.72
C ASP A 272 -7.56 27.78 6.51
N ALA A 273 -6.51 27.58 5.72
CA ALA A 273 -6.54 26.60 4.64
C ALA A 273 -6.87 25.20 5.22
N PRO A 274 -7.72 24.41 4.54
CA PRO A 274 -8.18 23.14 5.08
C PRO A 274 -7.00 22.15 5.14
N ASP A 275 -6.71 21.62 6.33
CA ASP A 275 -5.70 20.57 6.51
C ASP A 275 -6.15 19.26 5.83
N SER A 276 -7.41 18.87 6.07
CA SER A 276 -8.00 17.63 5.54
C SER A 276 -9.51 17.71 5.33
N VAL A 277 -10.03 16.86 4.44
CA VAL A 277 -11.46 16.61 4.24
C VAL A 277 -11.73 15.16 4.63
N ARG A 278 -12.48 14.95 5.72
CA ARG A 278 -12.82 13.62 6.25
C ARG A 278 -11.59 12.69 6.39
N GLY A 279 -10.45 13.26 6.79
CA GLY A 279 -9.19 12.54 6.97
C GLY A 279 -8.35 12.33 5.70
N ALA A 280 -8.79 12.79 4.52
CA ALA A 280 -7.93 12.92 3.34
C ALA A 280 -7.26 14.28 3.32
N PHE A 281 -5.93 14.33 3.18
CA PHE A 281 -5.19 15.58 3.24
C PHE A 281 -5.42 16.46 2.01
N VAL A 282 -5.52 17.76 2.26
CA VAL A 282 -5.54 18.79 1.24
C VAL A 282 -4.20 19.53 1.26
N PHE A 283 -3.87 20.19 2.37
CA PHE A 283 -2.72 21.11 2.45
C PHE A 283 -1.76 20.92 3.63
N ARG A 284 -1.84 19.80 4.35
CA ARG A 284 -1.04 19.51 5.56
C ARG A 284 0.43 19.93 5.55
N VAL A 285 1.13 19.73 4.42
CA VAL A 285 2.57 20.06 4.28
C VAL A 285 2.87 20.77 2.95
N GLY A 286 1.85 21.24 2.22
CA GLY A 286 2.01 21.60 0.79
C GLY A 286 1.37 22.90 0.35
N LEU A 287 0.77 23.69 1.25
CA LEU A 287 0.14 24.95 0.86
C LEU A 287 1.16 25.95 0.32
N THR A 288 2.26 26.16 1.06
CA THR A 288 3.30 27.11 0.70
C THR A 288 3.91 26.81 -0.66
N ASP A 289 4.23 25.53 -0.91
CA ASP A 289 4.76 25.07 -2.20
C ASP A 289 3.73 25.24 -3.32
N ALA A 290 2.45 24.94 -3.06
CA ALA A 290 1.41 25.12 -4.08
C ALA A 290 1.16 26.61 -4.41
N LEU A 291 1.36 27.50 -3.44
CA LEU A 291 1.23 28.94 -3.64
C LEU A 291 2.48 29.56 -4.29
N SER A 292 3.67 28.97 -4.19
CA SER A 292 4.88 29.53 -4.82
C SER A 292 4.84 29.51 -6.35
N ASP A 293 4.03 28.62 -6.95
CA ASP A 293 3.86 28.50 -8.40
C ASP A 293 2.86 29.53 -8.98
N MET A 294 2.31 30.41 -8.15
CA MET A 294 1.34 31.42 -8.60
C MET A 294 2.02 32.54 -9.40
N PRO A 295 1.30 33.16 -10.36
CA PRO A 295 1.83 34.22 -11.20
C PRO A 295 1.88 35.57 -10.45
N TYR A 296 2.75 35.67 -9.44
CA TYR A 296 2.91 36.89 -8.64
C TYR A 296 3.51 38.04 -9.46
N THR A 297 3.14 39.27 -9.08
CA THR A 297 3.71 40.49 -9.64
C THR A 297 4.90 40.93 -8.80
N ALA A 298 6.10 41.08 -9.40
CA ALA A 298 7.35 41.34 -8.66
C ALA A 298 7.37 42.60 -7.76
N ARG A 299 6.41 43.52 -7.90
CA ARG A 299 6.24 44.72 -7.07
C ARG A 299 4.79 44.89 -6.58
N GLY A 300 4.05 43.79 -6.50
CA GLY A 300 2.69 43.79 -5.97
C GLY A 300 2.67 43.92 -4.44
N PRO A 301 1.53 44.32 -3.84
CA PRO A 301 1.36 44.30 -2.39
C PRO A 301 1.31 42.86 -1.86
N ASP A 302 1.57 42.69 -0.56
CA ASP A 302 1.34 41.42 0.12
C ASP A 302 -0.16 41.26 0.40
N CYS A 303 -0.76 40.22 -0.17
CA CYS A 303 -2.19 39.96 -0.01
C CYS A 303 -2.43 38.93 1.08
N THR A 304 -3.44 39.14 1.91
CA THR A 304 -3.91 38.14 2.88
C THR A 304 -5.35 37.76 2.60
N ALA A 305 -5.63 36.47 2.59
CA ALA A 305 -6.98 35.95 2.42
C ALA A 305 -7.25 34.82 3.41
N ARG A 306 -8.52 34.63 3.79
CA ARG A 306 -8.96 33.57 4.68
C ARG A 306 -9.82 32.57 3.92
N TRP A 307 -9.54 31.28 4.06
CA TRP A 307 -10.43 30.25 3.54
C TRP A 307 -11.62 30.06 4.48
N SER A 308 -12.83 30.29 3.97
CA SER A 308 -14.07 30.10 4.72
C SER A 308 -15.00 29.17 3.96
N GLN A 309 -15.22 27.97 4.51
CA GLN A 309 -16.05 26.89 3.98
C GLN A 309 -15.61 26.40 2.58
N THR A 310 -15.93 27.17 1.55
CA THR A 310 -15.68 26.85 0.13
C THR A 310 -15.15 28.04 -0.66
N ARG A 311 -14.87 29.17 0.00
CA ARG A 311 -14.45 30.40 -0.68
C ARG A 311 -13.26 31.04 0.00
N LEU A 312 -12.41 31.65 -0.82
CA LEU A 312 -11.32 32.49 -0.38
C LEU A 312 -11.85 33.92 -0.25
N VAL A 313 -11.80 34.46 0.97
CA VAL A 313 -12.29 35.81 1.28
C VAL A 313 -11.08 36.71 1.51
N PRO A 314 -10.89 37.79 0.73
CA PRO A 314 -9.84 38.77 0.98
C PRO A 314 -10.02 39.38 2.36
N ARG A 315 -8.93 39.52 3.11
CA ARG A 315 -8.95 40.20 4.40
C ARG A 315 -8.79 41.70 4.13
N ALA A 316 -9.81 42.50 4.45
CA ALA A 316 -9.64 43.95 4.43
C ALA A 316 -8.66 44.32 5.55
N GLU A 317 -7.57 45.00 5.17
CA GLU A 317 -6.63 45.61 6.11
C GLU A 317 -7.26 46.81 6.82
#